data_AF-A0A1B6G0K9-F1
#
_entry.id   AF-A0A1B6G0K9-F1
#
_cell.length_a   1.000
_cell.length_b   1.000
_cell.length_c   1.000
_cell.angle_alpha   90.00
_cell.angle_beta   90.00
_cell.angle_gamma   90.00
#
_symmetry.space_group_name_H-M   'P 1'
#
loop_
_entity.id
_entity.type
_entity.pdbx_description
1 polymer ?
#
loop_
_entity_poly.entity_id
_entity_poly.type
_entity_poly.pdbx_seq_one_letter_code
_entity_poly.pdbx_strand_id
1 'polypeptide(L)'
;LQSNQRSVEEREDTLQHLLNTDPTLDLHLMEAVKLHMMVAALNLHDRYSKGQDVPLFSILLFARDTSEVPLDFMNNHLVKVGNTGGLEQVEMCLLGYTLQVSLKVVRLSEQGTQQFVCYYPDDDVGSWPEVTLVAEDDRHYNVLS
;
A
#
# COMPACT_ATOMS: atom_id res chain seq x y z
N LEU A 1 -16.81 -22.80 -4.56
CA LEU A 1 -17.05 -21.35 -4.68
C LEU A 1 -16.82 -21.00 -6.13
N GLN A 2 -17.89 -20.81 -6.90
CA GLN A 2 -17.79 -20.52 -8.34
C GLN A 2 -17.14 -19.15 -8.50
N SER A 3 -15.92 -19.12 -9.02
CA SER A 3 -15.30 -17.90 -9.52
C SER A 3 -16.22 -17.33 -10.59
N ASN A 4 -16.84 -16.19 -10.30
CA ASN A 4 -17.56 -15.40 -11.27
C ASN A 4 -16.52 -14.89 -12.28
N GLN A 5 -16.24 -15.66 -13.34
CA GLN A 5 -15.27 -15.30 -14.37
C GLN A 5 -15.87 -14.23 -15.27
N ARG A 6 -16.02 -13.02 -14.72
CA ARG A 6 -16.17 -11.81 -15.51
C ARG A 6 -14.89 -11.56 -16.29
N SER A 7 -15.00 -11.05 -17.52
CA SER A 7 -13.83 -10.61 -18.27
C SER A 7 -13.13 -9.45 -17.55
N VAL A 8 -11.89 -9.13 -17.95
CA VAL A 8 -11.16 -7.97 -17.40
C VAL A 8 -11.97 -6.69 -17.69
N GLU A 9 -12.43 -6.53 -18.93
CA GLU A 9 -13.26 -5.42 -19.38
C GLU A 9 -14.55 -5.28 -18.54
N GLU A 10 -15.28 -6.38 -18.31
CA GLU A 10 -16.50 -6.34 -17.48
C GLU A 10 -16.22 -5.93 -16.02
N ARG A 11 -15.04 -6.30 -15.49
CA ARG A 11 -14.63 -5.91 -14.13
C ARG A 11 -14.26 -4.43 -14.07
N GLU A 12 -13.56 -3.93 -15.07
CA GLU A 12 -13.18 -2.52 -15.21
C GLU A 12 -14.42 -1.64 -15.37
N ASP A 13 -15.34 -2.00 -16.27
CA ASP A 13 -16.60 -1.29 -16.48
C ASP A 13 -17.44 -1.25 -15.19
N THR A 14 -17.53 -2.38 -14.49
CA THR A 14 -18.26 -2.45 -13.21
C THR A 14 -17.62 -1.52 -12.18
N LEU A 15 -16.28 -1.56 -12.03
CA LEU A 15 -15.57 -0.75 -11.06
C LEU A 15 -15.68 0.73 -11.39
N GLN A 16 -15.49 1.11 -12.65
CA GLN A 16 -15.64 2.47 -13.13
C GLN A 16 -17.05 2.98 -12.89
N HIS A 17 -18.08 2.18 -13.15
CA HIS A 17 -19.46 2.56 -12.87
C HIS A 17 -19.68 2.81 -11.38
N LEU A 18 -19.21 1.89 -10.51
CA LEU A 18 -19.37 2.02 -9.06
C LEU A 18 -18.70 3.30 -8.53
N LEU A 19 -17.45 3.54 -8.92
CA LEU A 19 -16.68 4.71 -8.49
C LEU A 19 -17.28 6.03 -8.99
N ASN A 20 -17.89 6.05 -10.18
CA ASN A 20 -18.51 7.26 -10.72
C ASN A 20 -19.95 7.51 -10.24
N THR A 21 -20.61 6.50 -9.65
CA THR A 21 -22.02 6.61 -9.23
C THR A 21 -22.14 6.94 -7.75
N ASP A 22 -21.28 6.38 -6.90
CA ASP A 22 -21.27 6.67 -5.47
C ASP A 22 -20.08 7.59 -5.13
N PRO A 23 -20.33 8.87 -4.81
CA PRO A 23 -19.28 9.86 -4.54
C PRO A 23 -18.54 9.64 -3.21
N THR A 24 -18.91 8.61 -2.44
CA THR A 24 -18.28 8.28 -1.14
C THR A 24 -17.60 6.93 -1.14
N LEU A 25 -17.79 6.12 -2.19
CA LEU A 25 -17.31 4.74 -2.22
C LEU A 25 -15.79 4.68 -2.16
N ASP A 26 -15.11 5.53 -2.92
CA ASP A 26 -13.65 5.64 -2.91
C ASP A 26 -13.12 5.97 -1.50
N LEU A 27 -13.71 6.97 -0.84
CA LEU A 27 -13.36 7.37 0.53
C LEU A 27 -13.56 6.21 1.53
N HIS A 28 -14.70 5.51 1.47
CA HIS A 28 -14.95 4.37 2.34
C HIS A 28 -13.98 3.22 2.10
N LEU A 29 -13.64 2.94 0.83
CA LEU A 29 -12.63 1.94 0.49
C LEU A 29 -11.25 2.34 1.04
N MET A 30 -10.86 3.60 0.91
CA MET A 30 -9.58 4.09 1.44
C MET A 30 -9.52 3.99 2.96
N GLU A 31 -10.58 4.38 3.69
CA GLU A 31 -10.63 4.24 5.15
C GLU A 31 -10.62 2.77 5.59
N ALA A 32 -11.32 1.89 4.86
CA ALA A 32 -11.25 0.46 5.12
C ALA A 32 -9.82 -0.09 4.93
N VAL A 33 -9.12 0.31 3.87
CA VAL A 33 -7.72 -0.08 3.63
C VAL A 33 -6.82 0.45 4.75
N LYS A 34 -6.97 1.72 5.17
CA LYS A 34 -6.22 2.29 6.30
C LYS A 34 -6.43 1.47 7.58
N LEU A 35 -7.66 1.08 7.90
CA LEU A 35 -7.94 0.23 9.06
C LEU A 35 -7.23 -1.13 8.97
N HIS A 36 -7.20 -1.75 7.78
CA HIS A 36 -6.46 -3.01 7.59
C HIS A 36 -4.95 -2.81 7.73
N MET A 37 -4.40 -1.71 7.21
CA MET A 37 -2.99 -1.36 7.41
C MET A 37 -2.65 -1.18 8.89
N MET A 38 -3.55 -0.56 9.66
CA MET A 38 -3.37 -0.40 11.10
C MET A 38 -3.38 -1.75 11.84
N VAL A 39 -4.26 -2.68 11.45
CA VAL A 39 -4.26 -4.05 12.00
C VAL A 39 -2.96 -4.78 11.65
N ALA A 40 -2.48 -4.66 10.41
CA ALA A 40 -1.21 -5.25 10.01
C ALA A 40 -0.04 -4.67 10.82
N ALA A 41 0.01 -3.35 10.99
CA ALA A 41 1.01 -2.65 11.79
C ALA A 41 1.01 -3.11 13.26
N LEU A 42 -0.17 -3.24 13.88
CA LEU A 42 -0.33 -3.78 15.24
C LEU A 42 0.24 -5.20 15.36
N ASN A 43 -0.10 -6.08 14.41
CA ASN A 43 0.37 -7.46 14.41
C ASN A 43 1.89 -7.53 14.22
N LEU A 44 2.46 -6.75 13.30
CA LEU A 44 3.90 -6.72 13.06
C LEU A 44 4.66 -6.21 14.28
N HIS A 45 4.18 -5.15 14.92
CA HIS A 45 4.77 -4.61 16.14
C HIS A 45 4.72 -5.62 17.30
N ASP A 46 3.57 -6.27 17.52
CA ASP A 46 3.41 -7.30 18.56
C ASP A 46 4.36 -8.49 18.33
N ARG A 47 4.44 -9.00 17.09
CA ARG A 47 5.37 -10.07 16.71
C ARG A 47 6.82 -9.69 16.97
N TYR A 48 7.23 -8.49 16.53
CA TYR A 48 8.58 -7.98 16.75
C TYR A 48 8.92 -7.88 18.25
N SER A 49 8.00 -7.36 19.07
CA SER A 49 8.17 -7.26 20.52
C SER A 49 8.31 -8.63 21.23
N LYS A 50 7.79 -9.69 20.60
CA LYS A 50 7.91 -11.08 21.06
C LYS A 50 9.16 -11.79 20.51
N GLY A 51 10.05 -11.07 19.80
CA GLY A 51 11.26 -11.62 19.19
C GLY A 51 10.98 -12.56 18.02
N GLN A 52 9.80 -12.45 17.40
CA GLN A 52 9.46 -13.22 16.20
C GLN A 52 10.02 -12.53 14.95
N ASP A 53 10.24 -13.33 13.92
CA ASP A 53 10.66 -12.81 12.62
C ASP A 53 9.58 -11.94 11.99
N VAL A 54 9.97 -10.82 11.41
CA VAL A 54 9.10 -9.84 10.76
C VAL A 54 9.83 -9.20 9.56
N PRO A 55 9.10 -8.72 8.53
CA PRO A 55 9.71 -8.03 7.40
C PRO A 55 10.54 -6.82 7.82
N LEU A 56 11.64 -6.55 7.11
CA LEU A 56 12.55 -5.44 7.42
C LEU A 56 11.83 -4.09 7.40
N PHE A 57 10.92 -3.87 6.44
CA PHE A 57 10.17 -2.62 6.34
C PHE A 57 9.38 -2.33 7.62
N SER A 58 8.90 -3.35 8.33
CA SER A 58 8.12 -3.17 9.55
C SER A 58 9.00 -2.68 10.71
N ILE A 59 10.25 -3.14 10.76
CA ILE A 59 11.25 -2.63 11.71
C ILE A 59 11.57 -1.17 11.38
N LEU A 60 11.76 -0.84 10.10
CA LEU A 60 12.01 0.53 9.66
C LEU A 60 10.83 1.47 9.93
N LEU A 61 9.59 0.98 9.78
CA LEU A 61 8.38 1.73 10.08
C LEU A 61 8.35 2.19 11.54
N PHE A 62 8.68 1.28 12.48
CA PHE A 62 8.70 1.55 13.92
C PHE A 62 10.02 2.10 14.45
N ALA A 63 11.05 2.25 13.61
CA ALA A 63 12.32 2.90 13.97
C ALA A 63 12.26 4.43 13.85
N ARG A 64 11.18 5.00 13.28
CA ARG A 64 11.00 6.45 13.15
C ARG A 64 10.52 7.05 14.48
N ASP A 65 11.12 8.16 14.90
CA ASP A 65 10.74 8.92 16.11
C ASP A 65 9.24 9.30 16.17
N THR A 66 8.58 9.40 15.02
CA THR A 66 7.16 9.79 14.91
C THR A 66 6.21 8.60 14.80
N SER A 67 6.71 7.37 14.80
CA SER A 67 5.90 6.16 14.73
C SER A 67 6.52 4.98 15.47
N GLU A 68 7.14 5.20 16.62
CA GLU A 68 7.79 4.15 17.41
C GLU A 68 6.81 3.04 17.85
N VAL A 69 5.56 3.40 18.11
CA VAL A 69 4.47 2.46 18.43
C VAL A 69 3.28 2.63 17.48
N PRO A 70 2.39 1.62 17.36
CA PRO A 70 1.25 1.69 16.45
C PRO A 70 0.33 2.89 16.69
N LEU A 71 0.17 3.32 17.95
CA LEU A 71 -0.63 4.51 18.26
C LEU A 71 -0.05 5.78 17.64
N ASP A 72 1.28 5.94 17.67
CA ASP A 72 1.96 7.08 17.06
C ASP A 72 1.92 7.00 15.55
N PHE A 73 2.07 5.80 14.97
CA PHE A 73 1.86 5.59 13.53
C PHE A 73 0.47 6.07 13.08
N MET A 74 -0.59 5.68 13.80
CA MET A 74 -1.95 6.12 13.50
C MET A 74 -2.10 7.65 13.56
N ASN A 75 -1.66 8.25 14.68
CA ASN A 75 -1.89 9.67 14.97
C ASN A 75 -1.01 10.61 14.15
N ASN A 76 0.20 10.19 13.79
CA ASN A 76 1.17 11.05 13.14
C ASN A 76 1.28 10.81 11.63
N HIS A 77 0.87 9.65 11.13
CA HIS A 77 1.02 9.28 9.72
C HIS A 77 -0.31 8.89 9.09
N LEU A 78 -0.92 7.77 9.52
CA LEU A 78 -2.06 7.18 8.82
C LEU A 78 -3.29 8.09 8.79
N VAL A 79 -3.54 8.87 9.86
CA VAL A 79 -4.65 9.85 9.89
C VAL A 79 -4.48 10.99 8.87
N LYS A 80 -3.25 11.29 8.45
CA LYS A 80 -2.95 12.36 7.48
C LYS A 80 -3.15 11.90 6.03
N VAL A 81 -3.13 10.57 5.80
CA VAL A 81 -3.32 9.97 4.47
C VAL A 81 -4.72 10.28 3.96
N GLY A 82 -4.78 10.94 2.81
CA GLY A 82 -6.03 11.40 2.18
C GLY A 82 -6.51 12.79 2.64
N ASN A 83 -5.75 13.46 3.53
CA ASN A 83 -6.07 14.81 4.00
C ASN A 83 -4.92 15.79 3.75
N THR A 84 -3.81 15.62 4.47
CA THR A 84 -2.65 16.53 4.40
C THR A 84 -1.40 15.87 3.83
N GLY A 85 -1.44 14.56 3.55
CA GLY A 85 -0.35 13.80 2.97
C GLY A 85 -0.80 12.54 2.22
N GLY A 86 0.15 11.95 1.50
CA GLY A 86 0.04 10.61 0.92
C GLY A 86 0.81 9.59 1.77
N LEU A 87 0.99 8.39 1.23
CA LEU A 87 1.83 7.35 1.84
C LEU A 87 3.31 7.61 1.56
N GLU A 88 4.16 7.44 2.58
CA GLU A 88 5.61 7.35 2.41
C GLU A 88 6.03 5.96 1.89
N GLN A 89 7.25 5.82 1.38
CA GLN A 89 7.73 4.56 0.78
C GLN A 89 7.63 3.36 1.74
N VAL A 90 7.96 3.54 3.03
CA VAL A 90 7.83 2.47 4.04
C VAL A 90 6.35 2.09 4.30
N GLU A 91 5.44 3.04 4.09
CA GLU A 91 4.00 2.82 4.24
C GLU A 91 3.39 2.19 2.99
N MET A 92 4.01 2.39 1.81
CA MET A 92 3.71 1.61 0.60
C MET A 92 4.07 0.13 0.80
N CYS A 93 5.16 -0.21 1.51
CA CYS A 93 5.44 -1.60 1.88
C CYS A 93 4.33 -2.17 2.78
N LEU A 94 3.87 -1.40 3.76
CA LEU A 94 2.76 -1.81 4.62
C LEU A 94 1.47 -2.00 3.83
N LEU A 95 1.18 -1.15 2.85
CA LEU A 95 0.02 -1.29 1.95
C LEU A 95 0.11 -2.59 1.15
N GLY A 96 1.24 -2.85 0.47
CA GLY A 96 1.47 -4.07 -0.29
C GLY A 96 1.35 -5.33 0.57
N TYR A 97 1.97 -5.31 1.75
CA TYR A 97 1.87 -6.40 2.73
C TYR A 97 0.43 -6.64 3.21
N THR A 98 -0.30 -5.55 3.49
CA THR A 98 -1.69 -5.62 3.98
C THR A 98 -2.63 -6.24 2.94
N LEU A 99 -2.45 -5.87 1.67
CA LEU A 99 -3.28 -6.34 0.57
C LEU A 99 -2.78 -7.64 -0.07
N GLN A 100 -1.60 -8.14 0.37
CA GLN A 100 -0.91 -9.28 -0.23
C GLN A 100 -0.72 -9.09 -1.74
N VAL A 101 -0.19 -7.93 -2.12
CA VAL A 101 0.15 -7.57 -3.51
C VAL A 101 1.57 -7.02 -3.57
N SER A 102 2.27 -7.29 -4.67
CA SER A 102 3.55 -6.67 -4.96
C SER A 102 3.31 -5.41 -5.81
N LEU A 103 3.56 -4.24 -5.23
CA LEU A 103 3.44 -2.97 -5.94
C LEU A 103 4.74 -2.69 -6.69
N LYS A 104 4.75 -2.91 -7.99
CA LYS A 104 5.87 -2.56 -8.86
C LYS A 104 5.73 -1.12 -9.31
N VAL A 105 6.63 -0.25 -8.88
CA VAL A 105 6.57 1.18 -9.17
C VAL A 105 7.72 1.57 -10.10
N VAL A 106 7.37 2.07 -11.29
CA VAL A 106 8.30 2.70 -12.22
C VAL A 106 8.43 4.18 -11.85
N ARG A 107 9.57 4.59 -11.30
CA ARG A 107 9.84 5.97 -10.84
C ARG A 107 10.56 6.75 -11.94
N LEU A 108 9.82 7.57 -12.67
CA LEU A 108 10.34 8.30 -13.84
C LEU A 108 11.43 9.33 -13.47
N SER A 109 11.33 9.90 -12.27
CA SER A 109 12.36 10.80 -11.70
C SER A 109 13.71 10.12 -11.48
N GLU A 110 13.73 8.78 -11.39
CA GLU A 110 14.91 7.95 -11.11
C GLU A 110 15.46 7.28 -12.38
N GLN A 111 15.14 7.84 -13.57
CA GLN A 111 15.62 7.27 -14.83
C GLN A 111 17.15 7.20 -14.88
N GLY A 112 17.66 6.00 -15.18
CA GLY A 112 19.10 5.72 -15.26
C GLY A 112 19.74 5.34 -13.91
N THR A 113 18.96 5.27 -12.83
CA THR A 113 19.43 4.76 -11.53
C THR A 113 18.89 3.35 -11.27
N GLN A 114 19.41 2.69 -10.23
CA GLN A 114 18.90 1.40 -9.76
C GLN A 114 17.50 1.51 -9.13
N GLN A 115 17.04 2.74 -8.83
CA GLN A 115 15.72 3.01 -8.24
C GLN A 115 14.65 3.29 -9.29
N PHE A 116 14.97 3.16 -10.59
CA PHE A 116 14.00 3.33 -11.67
C PHE A 116 12.79 2.39 -11.54
N VAL A 117 13.01 1.17 -11.01
CA VAL A 117 11.94 0.22 -10.69
C VAL A 117 12.11 -0.22 -9.24
N CYS A 118 11.07 0.00 -8.44
CA CYS A 118 11.01 -0.43 -7.04
C CYS A 118 9.83 -1.39 -6.83
N TYR A 119 9.91 -2.21 -5.78
CA TYR A 119 8.87 -3.13 -5.36
C TYR A 119 8.49 -2.83 -3.91
N TYR A 120 7.19 -2.84 -3.61
CA TYR A 120 6.68 -2.63 -2.26
C TYR A 120 5.67 -3.72 -1.86
N PRO A 121 5.95 -4.53 -0.83
CA PRO A 121 7.29 -4.75 -0.26
C PRO A 121 8.24 -5.36 -1.30
N ASP A 122 9.55 -5.24 -1.07
CA ASP A 122 10.62 -5.85 -1.86
C ASP A 122 10.99 -7.27 -1.41
N ASP A 123 10.45 -7.71 -0.27
CA ASP A 123 10.49 -9.08 0.19
C ASP A 123 9.58 -9.99 -0.66
N ASP A 124 10.04 -11.19 -1.00
CA ASP A 124 9.27 -12.24 -1.68
C ASP A 124 8.61 -11.84 -3.03
N VAL A 125 9.25 -10.94 -3.80
CA VAL A 125 8.79 -10.53 -5.14
C VAL A 125 8.49 -11.76 -6.01
N GLY A 126 7.27 -11.82 -6.53
CA GLY A 126 6.76 -12.92 -7.36
C GLY A 126 5.92 -13.96 -6.62
N SER A 127 5.77 -13.84 -5.29
CA SER A 127 4.87 -14.70 -4.50
C SER A 127 3.42 -14.21 -4.49
N TRP A 128 3.19 -12.91 -4.68
CA TRP A 128 1.88 -12.26 -4.67
C TRP A 128 1.50 -11.70 -6.05
N PRO A 129 0.20 -11.44 -6.31
CA PRO A 129 -0.23 -10.71 -7.49
C PRO A 129 0.50 -9.36 -7.61
N GLU A 130 0.99 -9.05 -8.81
CA GLU A 130 1.70 -7.81 -9.10
C GLU A 130 0.74 -6.74 -9.63
N VAL A 131 0.88 -5.51 -9.14
CA VAL A 131 0.24 -4.31 -9.69
C VAL A 131 1.33 -3.34 -10.12
N THR A 132 1.30 -2.91 -11.37
CA THR A 132 2.28 -1.96 -11.90
C THR A 132 1.74 -0.54 -11.83
N LEU A 133 2.52 0.35 -11.20
CA LEU A 133 2.27 1.77 -11.07
C LEU A 133 3.40 2.56 -11.72
N VAL A 134 3.10 3.75 -12.21
CA VAL A 134 4.09 4.72 -12.72
C VAL A 134 4.01 5.98 -11.88
N ALA A 135 5.14 6.40 -11.34
CA ALA A 135 5.28 7.60 -10.53
C ALA A 135 6.11 8.65 -11.29
N GLU A 136 5.53 9.82 -11.54
CA GLU A 136 6.26 11.00 -12.05
C GLU A 136 7.10 11.64 -10.92
N ASP A 137 6.55 11.63 -9.71
CA ASP A 137 7.18 11.98 -8.45
C ASP A 137 6.75 10.98 -7.36
N ASP A 138 7.24 11.14 -6.13
CA ASP A 138 6.93 10.20 -5.03
C ASP A 138 5.48 10.28 -4.50
N ARG A 139 4.60 11.10 -5.11
CA ARG A 139 3.24 11.39 -4.61
C ARG A 139 2.15 11.02 -5.61
N HIS A 140 2.42 11.08 -6.90
CA HIS A 140 1.42 10.89 -7.95
C HIS A 140 1.68 9.57 -8.69
N TYR A 141 0.73 8.63 -8.56
CA TYR A 141 0.82 7.30 -9.14
C TYR A 141 -0.26 7.12 -10.22
N ASN A 142 0.18 6.74 -11.42
CA ASN A 142 -0.69 6.35 -12.53
C ASN A 142 -0.69 4.82 -12.66
N VAL A 143 -1.79 4.27 -13.16
CA VAL A 143 -1.91 2.85 -13.48
C VAL A 143 -1.59 2.66 -14.97
N LEU A 144 -0.78 1.66 -15.29
CA LEU A 144 -0.65 1.18 -16.67
C LEU A 144 -1.73 0.13 -16.92
N SER A 145 -2.73 0.49 -17.73
CA SER A 145 -3.73 -0.43 -18.28
C SER A 145 -3.23 -1.07 -19.57
#